data_AF-A0A822ZRD3-F1
#
_entry.id   AF-A0A822ZRD3-F1
#
_cell.length_a   1.000
_cell.length_b   1.000
_cell.length_c   1.000
_cell.angle_alpha   90.00
_cell.angle_beta   90.00
_cell.angle_gamma   90.00
#
_symmetry.space_group_name_H-M   'P 1'
#
loop_
_entity.id
_entity.type
_entity.pdbx_description
1 polymer ?
#
loop_
_entity_poly.entity_id
_entity_poly.type
_entity_poly.pdbx_seq_one_letter_code
_entity_poly.pdbx_strand_id
1 'polypeptide(L)'
;MQSTVDVTPEDGFSYASYEAMGLDPGSVGLEPLLRRVLRCFRPAQFSIAVTHFGGGAEEWGDDVSVEGYRCENVVKQEMPGGGCVLYRCFTGAEKGCVLFSSSPKSILHCWEDVVAEEEMESVVACHCVSSLA
;
A
#
# COMPACT_ATOMS: atom_id res chain seq x y z
N MET A 1 17.19 -6.56 11.55
CA MET A 1 15.92 -6.42 10.83
C MET A 1 15.71 -7.62 9.92
N GLN A 2 14.54 -8.24 10.00
CA GLN A 2 14.06 -9.27 9.07
C GLN A 2 12.67 -8.85 8.58
N SER A 3 12.31 -9.18 7.33
CA SER A 3 10.98 -8.89 6.79
C SER A 3 10.54 -9.94 5.78
N THR A 4 9.24 -10.20 5.73
CA THR A 4 8.57 -11.15 4.82
C THR A 4 7.43 -10.43 4.09
N VAL A 5 7.13 -10.87 2.87
CA VAL A 5 5.99 -10.40 2.08
C VAL A 5 5.36 -11.59 1.37
N ASP A 6 4.04 -11.73 1.50
CA ASP A 6 3.25 -12.76 0.84
C ASP A 6 2.19 -12.08 -0.03
N VAL A 7 1.90 -12.64 -1.22
CA VAL A 7 1.05 -12.00 -2.22
C VAL A 7 0.13 -13.04 -2.89
N THR A 8 -1.15 -12.69 -2.96
CA THR A 8 -2.26 -13.46 -3.50
C THR A 8 -2.93 -12.55 -4.55
N PRO A 9 -2.53 -12.61 -5.83
CA PRO A 9 -2.85 -11.61 -6.85
C PRO A 9 -4.22 -11.78 -7.53
N GLU A 10 -5.04 -12.72 -7.08
CA GLU A 10 -6.32 -13.10 -7.67
C GLU A 10 -7.31 -11.93 -7.76
N ASP A 11 -7.83 -11.64 -8.96
CA ASP A 11 -8.75 -10.52 -9.15
C ASP A 11 -10.06 -10.71 -8.37
N GLY A 12 -10.57 -9.62 -7.79
CA GLY A 12 -11.69 -9.63 -6.85
C GLY A 12 -11.41 -10.21 -5.45
N PHE A 13 -10.28 -10.92 -5.25
CA PHE A 13 -9.92 -11.58 -3.99
C PHE A 13 -8.46 -11.29 -3.55
N SER A 14 -7.87 -10.22 -4.09
CA SER A 14 -6.44 -9.96 -3.95
C SER A 14 -6.05 -9.61 -2.51
N TYR A 15 -4.91 -10.15 -2.07
CA TYR A 15 -4.38 -9.95 -0.72
C TYR A 15 -2.86 -9.83 -0.76
N ALA A 16 -2.31 -9.06 0.18
CA ALA A 16 -0.88 -9.03 0.47
C ALA A 16 -0.64 -8.76 1.95
N SER A 17 0.32 -9.48 2.54
CA SER A 17 0.84 -9.24 3.89
C SER A 17 2.28 -8.73 3.83
N TYR A 18 2.63 -7.83 4.74
CA TYR A 18 4.01 -7.40 4.98
C TYR A 18 4.27 -7.47 6.48
N GLU A 19 5.31 -8.22 6.87
CA GLU A 19 5.74 -8.34 8.26
C GLU A 19 7.21 -7.92 8.37
N ALA A 20 7.57 -7.21 9.44
CA ALA A 20 8.95 -6.85 9.74
C ALA A 20 9.23 -6.83 11.24
N MET A 21 10.36 -7.40 11.64
CA MET A 21 10.82 -7.52 13.03
C MET A 21 12.21 -6.93 13.24
N GLY A 22 12.46 -6.47 14.47
CA GLY A 22 13.71 -5.81 14.84
C GLY A 22 13.91 -4.50 14.07
N LEU A 23 12.84 -3.72 13.97
CA LEU A 23 12.87 -2.32 13.56
C LEU A 23 13.22 -1.45 14.78
N ASP A 24 14.08 -0.48 14.58
CA ASP A 24 14.37 0.56 15.59
C ASP A 24 13.54 1.82 15.25
N PRO A 25 12.61 2.23 16.12
CA PRO A 25 11.80 3.44 15.93
C PRO A 25 12.63 4.73 15.72
N GLY A 26 13.84 4.80 16.28
CA GLY A 26 14.74 5.96 16.15
C GLY A 26 15.36 6.11 14.76
N SER A 27 15.49 5.02 13.99
CA SER A 27 16.04 5.02 12.63
C SER A 27 15.01 4.72 11.54
N VAL A 28 13.88 4.08 11.86
CA VAL A 28 12.81 3.74 10.91
C VAL A 28 11.47 4.34 11.35
N GLY A 29 11.12 5.48 10.76
CA GLY A 29 9.78 6.05 10.90
C GLY A 29 8.71 5.16 10.25
N LEU A 30 7.58 4.98 10.96
CA LEU A 30 6.48 4.13 10.50
C LEU A 30 5.83 4.65 9.20
N GLU A 31 5.56 5.96 9.10
CA GLU A 31 4.95 6.53 7.88
C GLU A 31 5.84 6.32 6.63
N PRO A 32 7.16 6.62 6.62
CA PRO A 32 8.05 6.25 5.51
C PRO A 32 8.07 4.74 5.17
N LEU A 33 7.87 3.85 6.15
CA LEU A 33 7.75 2.42 5.91
C LEU A 33 6.44 2.08 5.19
N LEU A 34 5.30 2.50 5.74
CA LEU A 34 3.98 2.29 5.13
C LEU A 34 3.90 2.89 3.73
N ARG A 35 4.43 4.11 3.53
CA ARG A 35 4.46 4.78 2.22
C ARG A 35 5.21 3.96 1.15
N ARG A 36 6.24 3.19 1.53
CA ARG A 36 6.94 2.29 0.59
C ARG A 36 6.10 1.06 0.24
N VAL A 37 5.52 0.39 1.23
CA VAL A 37 4.67 -0.79 1.03
C VAL A 37 3.42 -0.45 0.20
N LEU A 38 2.72 0.62 0.56
CA LEU A 38 1.48 1.05 -0.08
C LEU A 38 1.69 1.53 -1.53
N ARG A 39 2.88 2.04 -1.88
CA ARG A 39 3.23 2.37 -3.28
C ARG A 39 3.30 1.14 -4.19
N CYS A 40 3.62 -0.04 -3.64
CA CYS A 40 3.63 -1.29 -4.38
C CYS A 40 2.20 -1.80 -4.63
N PHE A 41 1.42 -1.96 -3.56
CA PHE A 41 0.14 -2.67 -3.61
C PHE A 41 -1.09 -1.78 -3.86
N ARG A 42 -1.05 -0.50 -3.44
CA ARG A 42 -2.17 0.47 -3.52
C ARG A 42 -3.54 -0.14 -3.13
N PRO A 43 -3.66 -0.84 -2.00
CA PRO A 43 -4.89 -1.59 -1.66
C PRO A 43 -6.07 -0.64 -1.42
N ALA A 44 -7.30 -1.09 -1.68
CA ALA A 44 -8.50 -0.31 -1.39
C ALA A 44 -8.74 -0.15 0.12
N GLN A 45 -8.35 -1.14 0.91
CA GLN A 45 -8.37 -1.15 2.38
C GLN A 45 -7.13 -1.89 2.88
N PHE A 46 -6.57 -1.48 4.02
CA PHE A 46 -5.51 -2.23 4.70
C PHE A 46 -5.59 -2.04 6.21
N SER A 47 -4.91 -2.90 6.96
CA SER A 47 -4.71 -2.72 8.39
C SER A 47 -3.23 -2.85 8.75
N ILE A 48 -2.87 -2.35 9.92
CA ILE A 48 -1.54 -2.50 10.52
C ILE A 48 -1.68 -3.02 11.94
N ALA A 49 -0.74 -3.85 12.36
CA ALA A 49 -0.51 -4.20 13.75
C ALA A 49 0.93 -3.81 14.11
N VAL A 50 1.09 -3.02 15.15
CA VAL A 50 2.39 -2.59 15.68
C VAL A 50 2.49 -3.08 17.11
N THR A 51 3.46 -3.95 17.39
CA THR A 51 3.70 -4.49 18.73
C THR A 51 4.98 -3.90 19.30
N HIS A 52 4.90 -3.33 20.50
CA HIS A 52 6.07 -2.84 21.24
C HIS A 52 6.17 -3.50 22.62
N PHE A 53 7.40 -3.73 23.06
CA PHE A 53 7.71 -4.34 24.36
C PHE A 53 8.61 -3.39 25.15
N GLY A 54 8.15 -2.98 26.35
CA GLY A 54 8.88 -2.07 27.23
C GLY A 54 8.69 -0.58 26.90
N GLY A 55 8.93 0.26 27.91
CA GLY A 55 8.80 1.71 27.82
C GLY A 55 9.91 2.34 26.98
N GLY A 56 9.53 3.15 25.99
CA GLY A 56 10.44 3.83 25.06
C GLY A 56 9.96 3.88 23.60
N ALA A 57 8.96 3.06 23.24
CA ALA A 57 8.32 3.07 21.92
C ALA A 57 6.80 3.25 21.99
N GLU A 58 6.28 3.76 23.13
CA GLU A 58 4.85 3.83 23.46
C GLU A 58 4.03 4.69 22.48
N GLU A 59 4.70 5.62 21.78
CA GLU A 59 4.10 6.54 20.79
C GLU A 59 4.33 6.07 19.33
N TRP A 60 5.07 4.99 19.07
CA TRP A 60 5.45 4.61 17.70
C TRP A 60 4.24 4.04 16.93
N GLY A 61 3.60 4.93 16.16
CA GLY A 61 2.38 4.67 15.41
C GLY A 61 1.11 5.29 16.00
N ASP A 62 1.19 5.95 17.17
CA ASP A 62 0.04 6.60 17.79
C ASP A 62 -0.50 7.78 16.97
N ASP A 63 0.37 8.50 16.26
CA ASP A 63 0.00 9.55 15.30
C ASP A 63 0.54 9.22 13.90
N VAL A 64 0.04 8.13 13.30
CA VAL A 64 0.34 7.76 11.92
C VAL A 64 -0.79 8.18 10.97
N SER A 65 -0.54 9.24 10.20
CA SER A 65 -1.35 9.62 9.04
C SER A 65 -0.79 8.96 7.78
N VAL A 66 -1.68 8.58 6.86
CA VAL A 66 -1.30 7.89 5.61
C VAL A 66 -1.96 8.59 4.43
N GLU A 67 -1.15 9.21 3.58
CA GLU A 67 -1.64 9.99 2.44
C GLU A 67 -2.55 9.17 1.51
N GLY A 68 -3.74 9.68 1.22
CA GLY A 68 -4.72 9.01 0.37
C GLY A 68 -5.56 7.94 1.08
N TYR A 69 -5.43 7.79 2.40
CA TYR A 69 -6.22 6.87 3.22
C TYR A 69 -6.88 7.59 4.41
N ARG A 70 -8.08 7.14 4.79
CA ARG A 70 -8.79 7.53 6.00
C ARG A 70 -8.62 6.42 7.03
N CYS A 71 -8.23 6.76 8.25
CA CYS A 71 -8.24 5.81 9.37
C CYS A 71 -9.69 5.63 9.85
N GLU A 72 -10.17 4.38 9.85
CA GLU A 72 -11.53 4.02 10.27
C GLU A 72 -11.61 3.61 11.74
N ASN A 73 -10.56 2.94 12.24
CA ASN A 73 -10.55 2.34 13.56
C ASN A 73 -9.12 2.31 14.13
N VAL A 74 -9.01 2.51 15.43
CA VAL A 74 -7.77 2.45 16.22
C VAL A 74 -8.08 1.67 17.51
N VAL A 75 -7.34 0.59 17.74
CA VAL A 75 -7.41 -0.20 18.98
C VAL A 75 -6.01 -0.28 19.56
N LYS A 76 -5.83 0.22 20.78
CA LYS A 76 -4.59 0.08 21.55
C LYS A 76 -4.86 -0.88 22.72
N GLN A 77 -4.10 -1.97 22.80
CA GLN A 77 -4.24 -2.98 23.84
C GLN A 77 -2.93 -3.08 24.63
N GLU A 78 -3.00 -2.72 25.91
CA GLU A 78 -1.90 -2.94 26.86
C GLU A 78 -1.67 -4.44 27.11
N MET A 79 -0.39 -4.81 27.23
CA MET A 79 0.06 -6.18 27.45
C MET A 79 0.85 -6.26 28.77
N PRO A 80 0.77 -7.39 29.50
CA PRO A 80 1.57 -7.60 30.72
C PRO A 80 3.06 -7.34 30.48
N GLY A 81 3.71 -6.66 31.43
CA GLY A 81 5.13 -6.28 31.32
C GLY A 81 5.40 -4.94 30.61
N GLY A 82 4.38 -4.10 30.40
CA GLY A 82 4.56 -2.74 29.85
C GLY A 82 4.80 -2.73 28.34
N GLY A 83 4.22 -3.69 27.62
CA GLY A 83 4.12 -3.65 26.16
C GLY A 83 2.72 -3.21 25.73
N CYS A 84 2.53 -2.99 24.43
CA CYS A 84 1.19 -2.86 23.85
C CYS A 84 1.17 -3.35 22.40
N VAL A 85 -0.03 -3.69 21.94
CA VAL A 85 -0.35 -3.87 20.52
C VAL A 85 -1.24 -2.72 20.07
N LEU A 86 -0.83 -2.01 19.04
CA LEU A 86 -1.62 -0.99 18.35
C LEU A 86 -2.09 -1.56 17.01
N TYR A 87 -3.42 -1.64 16.83
CA TYR A 87 -4.06 -2.07 15.60
C TYR A 87 -4.84 -0.91 14.96
N ARG A 88 -4.72 -0.73 13.64
CA ARG A 88 -5.47 0.29 12.90
C ARG A 88 -6.00 -0.24 11.58
N CYS A 89 -7.19 0.21 11.20
CA CYS A 89 -7.78 -0.03 9.87
C CYS A 89 -7.82 1.26 9.05
N PHE A 90 -7.55 1.15 7.76
CA PHE A 90 -7.55 2.25 6.80
C PHE A 90 -8.32 1.89 5.54
N THR A 91 -9.13 2.83 5.06
CA THR A 91 -9.83 2.76 3.77
C THR A 91 -9.26 3.82 2.84
N GLY A 92 -9.09 3.51 1.55
CA GLY A 92 -8.69 4.49 0.55
C GLY A 92 -9.65 5.67 0.54
N ALA A 93 -9.13 6.89 0.65
CA ALA A 93 -9.92 8.09 0.46
C ALA A 93 -10.34 8.14 -1.01
N GLU A 94 -11.64 8.28 -1.26
CA GLU A 94 -12.25 8.26 -2.59
C GLU A 94 -11.80 9.43 -3.47
N LYS A 95 -10.63 9.26 -4.10
CA LYS A 95 -10.18 10.09 -5.22
C LYS A 95 -11.01 9.65 -6.43
N GLY A 96 -12.02 10.45 -6.79
CA GLY A 96 -12.92 10.19 -7.92
C GLY A 96 -12.14 9.73 -9.15
N CYS A 97 -12.62 8.64 -9.77
CA CYS A 97 -11.89 7.70 -10.63
C CYS A 97 -10.79 8.30 -11.52
N VAL A 98 -9.59 8.46 -10.96
CA VAL A 98 -8.36 8.55 -11.74
C VAL A 98 -7.91 7.13 -12.06
N LEU A 99 -8.38 6.64 -13.21
CA LEU A 99 -7.96 5.39 -13.84
C LEU A 99 -6.46 5.46 -14.19
N PHE A 100 -5.61 5.32 -13.19
CA PHE A 100 -4.21 4.96 -13.40
C PHE A 100 -4.15 3.48 -13.77
N SER A 101 -4.51 3.18 -15.02
CA SER A 101 -4.13 1.95 -15.70
C SER A 101 -2.63 1.98 -16.01
N SER A 102 -1.81 2.12 -14.95
CA SER A 102 -0.38 1.81 -15.00
C SER A 102 -0.24 0.30 -15.09
N SER A 103 -0.56 -0.24 -16.28
CA SER A 103 -0.29 -1.61 -16.68
C SER A 103 1.14 -1.95 -16.28
N PRO A 104 1.39 -3.06 -15.55
CA PRO A 104 2.73 -3.45 -15.17
C PRO A 104 3.59 -3.61 -16.43
N LYS A 105 4.51 -2.67 -16.67
CA LYS A 105 5.46 -2.76 -17.77
C LYS A 105 6.39 -3.93 -17.49
N SER A 106 6.12 -5.06 -18.14
CA SER A 106 6.95 -6.25 -18.10
C SER A 106 8.31 -5.93 -18.73
N ILE A 107 9.36 -5.97 -17.91
CA ILE A 107 10.74 -5.81 -18.40
C ILE A 107 11.21 -7.17 -18.93
N LEU A 108 10.81 -7.49 -20.17
CA LEU A 108 11.45 -8.51 -20.99
C LEU A 108 12.10 -7.80 -22.19
N HIS A 109 13.36 -7.41 -21.99
CA HIS A 109 14.13 -6.66 -22.97
C HIS A 109 14.80 -7.62 -23.97
N CYS A 110 14.08 -8.03 -25.02
CA CYS A 110 14.72 -8.65 -26.17
C CYS A 110 15.45 -7.56 -27.00
N TRP A 111 16.78 -7.66 -27.04
CA TRP A 111 17.61 -7.33 -28.21
C TRP A 111 17.05 -8.03 -29.48
N GLU A 112 17.14 -7.56 -30.74
CA GLU A 112 17.76 -6.39 -31.41
C GLU A 112 16.68 -5.77 -32.37
N ASP A 113 16.78 -4.64 -33.08
CA ASP A 113 17.87 -3.70 -33.42
C ASP A 113 17.29 -2.25 -33.66
N VAL A 114 18.04 -1.35 -34.32
CA VAL A 114 17.77 0.10 -34.52
C VAL A 114 16.88 0.45 -35.74
N VAL A 115 15.84 1.32 -35.60
CA VAL A 115 15.72 2.65 -36.27
C VAL A 115 14.46 3.47 -35.90
N ALA A 116 14.69 4.75 -35.63
CA ALA A 116 13.91 5.97 -35.96
C ALA A 116 12.38 6.11 -35.68
N GLU A 117 12.09 7.02 -34.74
CA GLU A 117 11.27 8.24 -34.90
C GLU A 117 9.70 8.24 -34.97
N GLU A 118 9.20 9.38 -34.48
CA GLU A 118 7.87 10.02 -34.61
C GLU A 118 6.71 9.61 -33.69
N GLU A 119 5.93 10.63 -33.32
CA GLU A 119 4.82 10.58 -32.37
C GLU A 119 3.55 10.00 -33.00
N MET A 120 2.75 9.28 -32.20
CA MET A 120 1.39 8.90 -32.61
C MET A 120 0.38 9.23 -31.51
N GLU A 121 -0.27 10.37 -31.69
CA GLU A 121 -1.47 10.80 -30.96
C GLU A 121 -2.56 9.71 -31.11
N SER A 122 -3.00 9.12 -29.98
CA SER A 122 -4.11 8.15 -29.99
C SER A 122 -5.37 8.75 -29.36
N VAL A 123 -6.23 9.32 -30.21
CA VAL A 123 -7.58 9.71 -29.85
C VAL A 123 -8.43 8.44 -29.70
N VAL A 124 -8.76 8.05 -28.47
CA VAL A 124 -9.67 6.92 -28.21
C VAL A 124 -11.08 7.42 -27.97
N ALA A 125 -11.91 7.39 -29.01
CA ALA A 125 -13.33 7.70 -28.90
C ALA A 125 -14.10 6.50 -28.30
N CYS A 126 -14.43 6.56 -27.01
CA CYS A 126 -15.31 5.58 -26.37
C CYS A 126 -16.79 5.84 -26.73
N HIS A 127 -17.30 5.10 -27.71
CA HIS A 127 -18.74 4.98 -27.96
C HIS A 127 -19.41 4.16 -26.84
N CYS A 128 -20.05 4.85 -25.89
CA CYS A 128 -20.95 4.20 -24.93
C CYS A 128 -22.30 3.92 -25.59
N VAL A 129 -22.57 2.65 -25.92
CA VAL A 129 -23.93 2.18 -26.24
C VAL A 129 -24.46 1.39 -25.05
N SER A 130 -25.21 2.06 -24.17
CA SER A 130 -26.02 1.41 -23.14
C SER A 130 -27.45 1.25 -23.67
N SER A 131 -27.76 0.07 -24.17
CA SER A 131 -29.14 -0.32 -24.50
C SER A 131 -29.98 -0.42 -23.22
N LEU A 132 -31.18 0.15 -23.25
CA LEU A 132 -32.21 -0.03 -22.24
C LEU A 132 -32.86 -1.42 -22.36
N ALA A 133 -33.05 -2.09 -21.23
CA ALA A 133 -34.08 -3.10 -20.98
C ALA A 133 -34.36 -3.12 -19.46
#